data_AF-A0A016WIT5-F1
#
_entry.id   AF-A0A016WIT5-F1
#
_cell.length_a   1.000
_cell.length_b   1.000
_cell.length_c   1.000
_cell.angle_alpha   90.00
_cell.angle_beta   90.00
_cell.angle_gamma   90.00
#
_symmetry.space_group_name_H-M   'P 1'
#
loop_
_entity.id
_entity.type
_entity.pdbx_description
1 polymer ?
#
loop_
_entity_poly.entity_id
_entity_poly.type
_entity_poly.pdbx_seq_one_letter_code
_entity_poly.pdbx_strand_id
1 'polypeptide(L)'
;MLPLINSLHLADRPGLRSITMSIEWQLYSRWNGNQVSTTGYSEPLISCDGTSCLNEGVCQNIAGKLRCFCPEPFHGQFCQLTSEDSSFEWAATEIVLLFIIGFLVACAVGMICCR
;
A
#
# COMPACT_ATOMS: atom_id res chain seq x y z
N MET A 1 17.51 25.26 -55.58
CA MET A 1 17.02 26.59 -55.20
C MET A 1 15.57 26.42 -54.82
N LEU A 2 15.25 26.44 -53.52
CA LEU A 2 13.89 26.26 -52.98
C LEU A 2 13.05 27.53 -53.19
N PRO A 3 11.73 27.37 -53.28
CA PRO A 3 10.84 28.11 -52.38
C PRO A 3 9.89 27.11 -51.67
N LEU A 4 9.95 27.01 -50.35
CA LEU A 4 9.23 27.80 -49.34
C LEU A 4 7.76 27.38 -49.19
N ILE A 5 7.55 26.61 -48.13
CA ILE A 5 6.26 26.14 -47.59
C ILE A 5 5.48 27.35 -47.07
N ASN A 6 4.17 27.43 -47.35
CA ASN A 6 3.22 28.10 -46.46
C ASN A 6 1.88 27.36 -46.44
N SER A 7 1.72 26.59 -45.37
CA SER A 7 0.53 26.26 -44.58
C SER A 7 -0.85 26.44 -45.21
N LEU A 8 -1.61 25.34 -45.32
CA LEU A 8 -3.03 25.37 -44.98
C LEU A 8 -3.54 23.97 -44.56
N HIS A 9 -3.90 23.89 -43.28
CA HIS A 9 -5.04 23.18 -42.69
C HIS A 9 -5.46 21.78 -43.17
N LEU A 10 -5.57 20.91 -42.15
CA LEU A 10 -6.61 19.90 -41.96
C LEU A 10 -6.50 18.63 -42.83
N ALA A 11 -6.03 17.54 -42.22
CA ALA A 11 -6.92 16.44 -41.86
C ALA A 11 -6.10 15.29 -41.25
N ASP A 12 -6.44 14.99 -39.99
CA ASP A 12 -6.15 13.72 -39.32
C ASP A 12 -6.43 12.51 -40.22
N ARG A 13 -5.46 11.61 -40.35
CA ARG A 13 -5.74 10.18 -40.52
C ARG A 13 -4.83 9.39 -39.57
N PRO A 14 -5.27 9.06 -38.34
CA PRO A 14 -4.51 8.15 -37.49
C PRO A 14 -4.75 6.71 -37.98
N GLY A 15 -3.87 6.26 -38.87
CA GLY A 15 -3.89 4.88 -39.39
C GLY A 15 -2.55 4.32 -39.82
N LEU A 16 -1.47 5.10 -39.82
CA LEU A 16 -0.15 4.61 -40.24
C LEU A 16 0.88 4.74 -39.11
N ARG A 17 1.25 3.59 -38.55
CA ARG A 17 2.43 3.43 -37.71
C ARG A 17 3.66 3.65 -38.58
N SER A 18 4.50 4.64 -38.26
CA SER A 18 5.83 4.75 -38.84
C SER A 18 6.89 4.61 -37.77
N ILE A 19 7.75 3.63 -38.00
CA ILE A 19 8.83 3.16 -37.14
C ILE A 19 10.04 4.03 -37.44
N THR A 20 10.32 5.03 -36.59
CA THR A 20 11.64 5.68 -36.54
C THR A 20 12.04 5.89 -35.09
N MET A 21 12.95 5.05 -34.61
CA MET A 21 13.51 5.10 -33.27
C MET A 21 14.72 6.05 -33.29
N SER A 22 14.54 7.31 -32.87
CA SER A 22 15.62 8.28 -32.66
C SER A 22 15.63 8.77 -31.20
N ILE A 23 16.82 9.13 -30.71
CA ILE A 23 17.27 9.18 -29.29
C ILE A 23 16.63 10.31 -28.44
N GLU A 24 15.36 10.66 -28.67
CA GLU A 24 14.58 11.61 -27.83
C GLU A 24 13.23 11.05 -27.33
N TRP A 25 12.92 9.77 -27.56
CA TRP A 25 11.64 9.17 -27.12
C TRP A 25 11.63 8.62 -25.69
N GLN A 26 12.77 8.56 -24.98
CA GLN A 26 12.80 8.03 -23.60
C GLN A 26 12.38 9.02 -22.51
N LEU A 27 12.13 10.29 -22.83
CA LEU A 27 11.61 11.27 -21.86
C LEU A 27 10.12 11.58 -22.01
N TYR A 28 9.47 11.21 -23.13
CA TYR A 28 8.04 11.45 -23.33
C TYR A 28 7.13 10.32 -22.82
N SER A 29 7.61 9.08 -22.76
CA SER A 29 6.87 7.97 -22.14
C SER A 29 6.78 8.06 -20.60
N ARG A 30 7.37 9.10 -19.98
CA ARG A 30 7.21 9.43 -18.56
C ARG A 30 6.17 10.54 -18.30
N TRP A 31 5.41 10.98 -19.33
CA TRP A 31 4.26 11.89 -19.18
C TRP A 31 3.09 11.54 -20.12
N ASN A 32 2.69 10.26 -20.15
CA ASN A 32 1.28 9.92 -20.42
C ASN A 32 0.45 9.84 -19.11
N GLY A 33 0.94 10.51 -18.06
CA GLY A 33 0.38 10.50 -16.71
C GLY A 33 -0.45 11.73 -16.35
N ASN A 34 -1.04 12.44 -17.32
CA ASN A 34 -2.03 13.48 -17.02
C ASN A 34 -3.45 12.92 -17.15
N GLN A 35 -3.94 12.29 -16.09
CA GLN A 35 -5.38 12.15 -15.90
C GLN A 35 -5.90 13.52 -15.42
N VAL A 36 -6.35 14.36 -16.36
CA VAL A 36 -7.18 15.52 -16.02
C VAL A 36 -8.49 14.98 -15.45
N SER A 37 -8.64 15.02 -14.14
CA SER A 37 -9.91 14.67 -13.48
C SER A 37 -10.88 15.83 -13.67
N THR A 38 -11.89 15.63 -14.53
CA THR A 38 -12.83 16.67 -15.01
C THR A 38 -13.98 16.98 -14.06
N THR A 39 -13.85 16.70 -12.76
CA THR A 39 -14.86 17.08 -11.76
C THR A 39 -14.25 17.94 -10.67
N GLY A 40 -14.62 19.22 -10.64
CA GLY A 40 -14.12 20.23 -9.71
C GLY A 40 -14.58 20.04 -8.27
N TYR A 41 -14.05 19.02 -7.59
CA TYR A 41 -14.05 18.91 -6.14
C TYR A 41 -12.63 18.69 -5.65
N SER A 42 -12.20 19.53 -4.70
CA SER A 42 -10.90 19.46 -4.03
C SER A 42 -10.85 18.32 -3.02
N GLU A 43 -11.00 17.08 -3.48
CA GLU A 43 -10.62 15.90 -2.70
C GLU A 43 -9.40 15.25 -3.35
N PRO A 44 -8.36 14.88 -2.58
CA PRO A 44 -7.22 14.17 -3.15
C PRO A 44 -7.74 12.87 -3.77
N LEU A 45 -7.58 12.72 -5.08
CA LEU A 45 -7.76 11.44 -5.76
C LEU A 45 -6.67 10.51 -5.26
N ILE A 46 -6.90 9.88 -4.11
CA ILE A 46 -6.00 8.87 -3.58
C ILE A 46 -6.12 7.67 -4.52
N SER A 47 -5.14 7.53 -5.41
CA SER A 47 -5.02 6.40 -6.31
C SER A 47 -4.37 5.23 -5.58
N CYS A 48 -4.69 4.01 -6.01
CA CYS A 48 -3.97 2.80 -5.61
C CYS A 48 -2.57 2.70 -6.24
N ASP A 49 -2.21 3.66 -7.10
CA ASP A 49 -0.88 3.77 -7.69
C ASP A 49 0.18 3.95 -6.58
N GLY A 50 1.01 2.92 -6.39
CA GLY A 50 2.03 2.87 -5.34
C GLY A 50 1.59 2.23 -4.01
N THR A 51 0.32 1.84 -3.84
CA THR A 51 -0.13 1.12 -2.63
C THR A 51 -0.31 -0.35 -2.90
N SER A 52 0.60 -1.18 -2.37
CA SER A 52 0.47 -2.63 -2.43
C SER A 52 -0.26 -3.14 -1.19
N CYS A 53 -1.55 -3.46 -1.32
CA CYS A 53 -2.20 -4.32 -0.32
C CYS A 53 -1.48 -5.69 -0.32
N LEU A 54 -1.12 -6.18 0.86
CA LEU A 54 -0.45 -7.48 1.02
C LEU A 54 -1.47 -8.62 0.96
N ASN A 55 -0.98 -9.85 0.91
CA ASN A 55 -1.80 -11.07 1.02
C ASN A 55 -3.03 -11.06 0.10
N GLU A 56 -2.80 -10.70 -1.17
CA GLU A 56 -3.83 -10.65 -2.22
C GLU A 56 -4.99 -9.67 -1.93
N GLY A 57 -4.77 -8.68 -1.06
CA GLY A 57 -5.74 -7.63 -0.79
C GLY A 57 -6.05 -6.76 -2.01
N VAL A 58 -7.31 -6.34 -2.14
CA VAL A 58 -7.78 -5.50 -3.24
C VAL A 58 -7.87 -4.04 -2.79
N CYS A 59 -7.15 -3.14 -3.47
CA CYS A 59 -7.20 -1.72 -3.18
C CYS A 59 -8.42 -1.05 -3.81
N GLN A 60 -9.17 -0.25 -3.03
CA GLN A 60 -10.29 0.55 -3.52
C GLN A 60 -10.30 1.95 -2.89
N ASN A 61 -10.65 2.96 -3.69
CA ASN A 61 -10.97 4.29 -3.18
C ASN A 61 -12.45 4.36 -2.81
N ILE A 62 -12.75 4.62 -1.54
CA ILE A 62 -14.09 4.77 -1.01
C ILE A 62 -14.20 6.17 -0.39
N ALA A 63 -15.02 7.04 -0.99
CA ALA A 63 -15.29 8.39 -0.49
C ALA A 63 -14.01 9.20 -0.17
N GLY A 64 -13.05 9.23 -1.10
CA GLY A 64 -11.81 9.99 -0.94
C GLY A 64 -10.82 9.37 0.03
N LYS A 65 -11.03 8.10 0.44
CA LYS A 65 -10.11 7.34 1.30
C LYS A 65 -9.70 6.04 0.63
N LEU A 66 -8.42 5.71 0.74
CA LEU A 66 -7.91 4.41 0.30
C LEU A 66 -8.17 3.35 1.36
N ARG A 67 -8.77 2.23 0.94
CA ARG A 67 -8.95 1.02 1.75
C ARG A 67 -8.49 -0.21 0.99
N CYS A 68 -7.86 -1.13 1.71
CA CYS A 68 -7.63 -2.50 1.25
C CYS A 68 -8.77 -3.40 1.72
N PHE A 69 -9.34 -4.18 0.81
CA PHE A 69 -10.20 -5.32 1.11
C PHE A 69 -9.34 -6.55 1.26
N CYS A 70 -9.35 -7.13 2.46
CA CYS A 70 -8.51 -8.28 2.77
C CYS A 70 -9.32 -9.57 2.65
N PRO A 71 -8.79 -10.62 1.98
CA PRO A 71 -9.36 -11.95 2.07
C PRO A 71 -9.15 -12.52 3.48
N GLU A 72 -10.08 -13.35 3.96
CA GLU A 72 -9.91 -14.10 5.21
C GLU A 72 -8.70 -15.06 5.07
N PRO A 73 -7.81 -15.19 6.07
CA PRO A 73 -7.85 -14.67 7.45
C PRO A 73 -7.12 -13.33 7.68
N PHE A 74 -6.84 -12.57 6.61
CA PHE A 74 -5.98 -11.39 6.67
C PHE A 74 -6.75 -10.13 7.08
N HIS A 75 -6.10 -9.25 7.83
CA HIS A 75 -6.64 -7.97 8.26
C HIS A 75 -5.54 -6.90 8.44
N GLY A 76 -5.92 -5.70 8.89
CA GLY A 76 -5.04 -4.53 9.00
C GLY A 76 -5.13 -3.60 7.79
N GLN A 77 -4.45 -2.44 7.86
CA GLN A 77 -4.61 -1.36 6.87
C GLN A 77 -4.20 -1.78 5.44
N PHE A 78 -3.24 -2.69 5.34
CA PHE A 78 -2.70 -3.22 4.09
C PHE A 78 -2.74 -4.75 4.08
N CYS A 79 -3.66 -5.36 4.84
CA CYS A 79 -3.78 -6.81 4.96
C CYS A 79 -2.50 -7.50 5.45
N GLN A 80 -1.74 -6.85 6.35
CA GLN A 80 -0.45 -7.38 6.85
C GLN A 80 -0.59 -8.37 8.01
N LEU A 81 -1.72 -8.39 8.69
CA LEU A 81 -1.95 -9.21 9.87
C LEU A 81 -2.77 -10.43 9.48
N THR A 82 -2.49 -11.57 10.09
CA THR A 82 -3.33 -12.78 10.02
C THR A 82 -4.06 -12.98 11.34
N SER A 83 -5.17 -13.73 11.32
CA SER A 83 -5.82 -14.21 12.56
C SER A 83 -4.87 -14.99 13.47
N GLU A 84 -3.81 -15.61 12.93
CA GLU A 84 -2.79 -16.34 13.68
C GLU A 84 -1.78 -15.41 14.38
N ASP A 85 -1.57 -14.21 13.85
CA ASP A 85 -0.70 -13.18 14.45
C ASP A 85 -1.38 -12.50 15.65
N SER A 86 -2.71 -12.63 15.75
CA SER A 86 -3.47 -12.33 16.96
C SER A 86 -3.43 -13.48 17.96
N SER A 87 -2.35 -14.27 17.99
CA SER A 87 -1.91 -15.05 19.14
C SER A 87 -1.48 -14.14 20.30
N PHE A 88 -2.41 -13.26 20.69
CA PHE A 88 -2.92 -13.11 22.04
C PHE A 88 -1.85 -13.19 23.15
N GLU A 89 -1.71 -12.08 23.86
CA GLU A 89 -0.89 -11.89 25.07
C GLU A 89 -1.29 -12.78 26.27
N TRP A 90 -1.87 -13.98 26.10
CA TRP A 90 -2.03 -14.96 27.20
C TRP A 90 -0.69 -15.62 27.59
N ALA A 91 0.37 -15.45 26.80
CA ALA A 91 1.72 -15.75 27.26
C ALA A 91 2.18 -14.79 28.39
N ALA A 92 1.69 -13.54 28.41
CA ALA A 92 2.10 -12.58 29.44
C ALA A 92 1.46 -12.89 30.80
N THR A 93 0.22 -13.37 30.84
CA THR A 93 -0.45 -13.75 32.10
C THR A 93 0.16 -14.99 32.74
N GLU A 94 0.57 -15.98 31.93
CA GLU A 94 1.26 -17.18 32.42
C GLU A 94 2.64 -16.84 32.99
N ILE A 95 3.40 -15.99 32.30
CA ILE A 95 4.71 -15.54 32.77
C ILE A 95 4.59 -14.77 34.10
N VAL A 96 3.61 -13.88 34.23
CA VAL A 96 3.35 -13.12 35.46
C VAL A 96 2.97 -14.05 36.62
N LEU A 97 2.12 -15.06 36.38
CA LEU A 97 1.75 -16.05 37.39
C LEU A 97 2.96 -16.89 37.83
N LEU A 98 3.84 -17.30 36.92
CA LEU A 98 5.06 -18.03 37.26
C LEU A 98 6.02 -17.19 38.12
N PHE A 99 6.18 -15.90 37.82
CA PHE A 99 6.98 -15.00 38.65
C PHE A 99 6.38 -14.77 40.03
N ILE A 100 5.06 -14.60 40.14
CA ILE A 100 4.36 -14.45 41.42
C ILE A 100 4.51 -15.73 42.27
N ILE A 101 4.27 -16.90 41.67
CA ILE A 101 4.42 -18.20 42.36
C ILE A 101 5.87 -18.39 42.82
N GLY A 102 6.86 -18.10 41.96
CA GLY A 102 8.27 -18.20 42.31
C GLY A 102 8.66 -17.31 43.49
N PHE A 103 8.18 -16.06 43.50
CA PHE A 103 8.42 -15.12 44.61
C PHE A 103 7.79 -15.61 45.92
N LEU A 104 6.54 -16.08 45.88
CA LEU A 104 5.85 -16.60 47.07
C LEU A 104 6.57 -17.83 47.65
N VAL A 105 7.04 -18.74 46.79
CA VAL A 105 7.82 -19.91 47.22
C VAL A 105 9.15 -19.49 47.84
N ALA A 106 9.88 -18.55 47.21
CA ALA A 106 11.13 -18.04 47.75
C ALA A 106 10.94 -17.36 49.12
N CYS A 107 9.89 -16.56 49.28
CA CYS A 107 9.53 -15.94 50.56
C CYS A 107 9.17 -16.99 51.62
N ALA A 108 8.35 -17.99 51.28
CA ALA A 108 7.98 -19.06 52.20
C ALA A 108 9.21 -19.86 52.64
N VAL A 109 10.08 -20.25 51.71
CA VAL A 109 11.33 -20.94 52.00
C VAL A 109 12.25 -20.06 52.85
N GLY A 110 12.37 -18.77 52.53
CA GLY A 110 13.13 -17.82 53.36
C GLY A 110 12.60 -17.70 54.79
N MET A 111 11.27 -17.66 54.96
CA MET A 111 10.63 -17.64 56.28
C MET A 111 10.74 -18.96 57.03
N ILE A 112 10.92 -20.10 56.35
CA ILE A 112 11.09 -21.42 56.97
C ILE A 112 12.57 -21.66 57.33
N CYS A 113 13.49 -21.28 56.45
CA CYS A 113 14.93 -21.52 56.60
C CYS A 113 15.63 -20.48 57.49
N CYS A 114 15.10 -19.27 57.58
CA CYS A 114 15.63 -18.20 58.45
C CYS A 114 14.80 -18.04 59.74
N ARG A 115 14.10 -19.09 60.16
CA ARG A 115 13.43 -19.17 61.47
C ARG A 115 14.30 -19.83 62.53
#